data_AF-A0A498IMP8-F1
#
_entry.id   AF-A0A498IMP8-F1
#
_cell.length_a   1.000
_cell.length_b   1.000
_cell.length_c   1.000
_cell.angle_alpha   90.00
_cell.angle_beta   90.00
_cell.angle_gamma   90.00
#
_symmetry.space_group_name_H-M   'P 1'
#
loop_
_entity.id
_entity.type
_entity.pdbx_description
1 polymer ?
#
loop_
_entity_poly.entity_id
_entity_poly.type
_entity_poly.pdbx_seq_one_letter_code
_entity_poly.pdbx_strand_id
1 'polypeptide(L)' 'MDIALALRTIVFPTSFRYDTMYSYKDANKQREWVAHLQAGAGIVADSDPADEQRECKNKAAALARAIDLAESPFVDN' A
#
# COMPACT_ATOMS: atom_id res chain seq x y z
N MET A 1 -29.06 -6.87 8.92
CA MET A 1 -28.44 -5.52 8.91
C MET A 1 -27.00 -5.75 8.49
N ASP A 2 -26.77 -5.69 7.19
CA ASP A 2 -25.51 -6.07 6.56
C ASP A 2 -24.62 -4.83 6.49
N ILE A 3 -23.73 -4.69 7.46
CA ILE A 3 -22.74 -3.60 7.47
C ILE A 3 -21.44 -4.15 6.86
N ALA A 4 -21.10 -3.65 5.68
CA ALA A 4 -19.81 -3.92 5.03
C ALA A 4 -18.85 -2.75 5.31
N LEU A 5 -17.85 -2.98 6.17
CA LEU A 5 -16.77 -2.02 6.44
C LEU A 5 -15.63 -2.22 5.43
N ALA A 6 -15.63 -1.43 4.36
CA ALA A 6 -14.53 -1.39 3.41
C ALA A 6 -13.39 -0.49 3.93
N LEU A 7 -12.33 -1.07 4.48
CA LEU A 7 -11.13 -0.34 4.96
C LEU A 7 -10.04 -0.31 3.88
N ARG A 8 -9.45 0.87 3.66
CA ARG A 8 -8.27 1.11 2.80
C ARG A 8 -7.31 2.02 3.58
N THR A 9 -6.16 1.49 3.98
CA THR A 9 -5.21 2.23 4.82
C THR A 9 -3.83 2.16 4.19
N ILE A 10 -3.17 3.31 4.09
CA ILE A 10 -1.74 3.43 3.76
C ILE A 10 -1.04 3.92 5.01
N VAL A 11 0.04 3.24 5.42
CA VAL A 11 0.90 3.67 6.53
C VAL A 11 2.32 3.88 6.01
N PHE A 12 2.80 5.12 6.15
CA PHE A 12 4.19 5.48 5.96
C PHE A 12 4.88 5.59 7.32
N PRO A 13 5.76 4.64 7.70
CA PRO A 13 6.51 4.75 8.93
C PRO A 13 7.48 5.94 8.85
N THR A 14 7.41 6.85 9.82
CA THR A 14 8.28 8.02 9.91
C THR A 14 9.58 7.75 10.67
N SER A 15 9.64 6.66 11.43
CA SER A 15 10.87 6.22 12.09
C SER A 15 11.76 5.46 11.11
N PHE A 16 13.04 5.83 11.05
CA PHE A 16 14.07 5.13 10.28
C PHE A 16 14.01 3.61 10.54
N ARG A 17 13.68 2.83 9.50
CA ARG A 17 13.85 1.38 9.54
C ARG A 17 15.35 1.11 9.46
N TYR A 18 15.93 0.58 10.54
CA TYR A 18 17.29 0.01 10.51
C TYR A 18 17.37 -1.30 9.70
N ASP A 19 16.26 -1.76 9.13
CA ASP A 19 16.14 -3.02 8.38
C ASP A 19 16.55 -2.87 6.90
N THR A 20 16.54 -1.66 6.36
CA THR A 20 17.31 -1.35 5.15
C THR A 20 18.74 -1.03 5.60
N MET A 21 19.63 -2.01 5.44
CA MET A 21 21.06 -1.89 5.73
C MET A 21 21.63 -0.66 5.00
N TYR A 22 21.82 0.43 5.75
CA TYR A 22 22.26 1.71 5.22
C TYR A 22 23.64 1.60 4.55
N SER A 23 23.71 1.88 3.24
CA SER A 23 24.94 2.38 2.64
C SER A 23 24.95 3.91 2.71
N TYR A 24 25.46 4.46 3.81
CA TYR A 24 25.75 5.90 3.94
C TYR A 24 26.93 6.37 3.07
N LYS A 25 27.49 5.51 2.20
CA LYS A 25 28.64 5.84 1.35
C LYS A 25 28.29 6.36 -0.03
N ASP A 26 27.01 6.41 -0.40
CA ASP A 26 26.61 6.77 -1.75
C ASP A 26 25.55 7.86 -1.74
N ALA A 27 25.97 9.10 -2.09
CA ALA A 27 25.08 10.25 -2.20
C ALA A 27 24.04 10.09 -3.33
N ASN A 28 24.11 9.01 -4.13
CA ASN A 28 23.21 8.69 -5.24
C ASN A 28 22.22 7.55 -4.96
N LYS A 29 22.20 6.92 -3.78
CA LYS A 29 21.17 5.91 -3.46
C LYS A 29 19.91 6.58 -2.92
N GLN A 30 18.85 6.56 -3.72
CA GLN A 30 17.51 6.98 -3.31
C GLN A 30 17.13 6.29 -1.99
N ARG A 31 16.51 7.05 -1.08
CA ARG A 31 15.96 6.52 0.16
C ARG A 31 14.76 5.64 -0.19
N GLU A 32 14.91 4.32 -0.06
CA GLU A 32 13.77 3.40 -0.22
C GLU A 32 12.82 3.55 0.97
N TRP A 33 11.66 4.17 0.73
CA TRP A 33 10.57 4.21 1.69
C TRP A 33 9.72 2.94 1.53
N VAL A 34 9.26 2.36 2.65
CA VAL A 34 8.36 1.21 2.64
C VAL A 34 6.96 1.66 3.05
N ALA A 35 5.99 1.58 2.14
CA ALA A 35 4.58 1.81 2.43
C ALA A 35 3.88 0.49 2.80
N HIS A 36 3.16 0.47 3.92
CA HIS A 36 2.30 -0.67 4.28
C HIS A 36 0.89 -0.41 3.76
N LEU A 37 0.40 -1.30 2.89
CA LEU A 37 -0.94 -1.24 2.31
C LEU A 37 -1.84 -2.27 2.97
N GLN A 38 -2.92 -1.82 3.60
CA GLN A 38 -3.96 -2.69 4.12
C GLN A 38 -5.28 -2.43 3.39
N ALA A 39 -5.87 -3.50 2.87
CA ALA A 39 -7.18 -3.50 2.25
C ALA A 39 -8.03 -4.63 2.83
N GLY A 40 -9.32 -4.37 3.04
CA GLY A 40 -10.30 -5.37 3.46
C GLY A 40 -11.52 -5.41 2.54
N ALA A 41 -12.31 -6.46 2.68
CA ALA A 41 -13.60 -6.64 2.01
C ALA A 41 -14.69 -6.88 3.05
N GLY A 42 -15.94 -6.57 2.69
CA GLY A 42 -17.07 -6.69 3.59
C GLY A 42 -17.71 -8.06 3.45
N ILE A 43 -17.54 -8.92 4.46
CA ILE A 43 -18.09 -10.27 4.43
C ILE A 43 -19.56 -10.26 4.87
N VAL A 44 -20.42 -10.81 4.03
CA VAL A 44 -21.85 -11.06 4.30
C VAL A 44 -22.17 -12.54 4.14
N ALA A 45 -23.41 -12.94 4.49
CA ALA A 45 -23.81 -14.35 4.48
C ALA A 45 -23.67 -15.03 3.11
N ASP A 46 -23.91 -14.29 2.03
CA ASP A 46 -23.87 -14.79 0.65
C ASP A 46 -22.57 -14.44 -0.09
N SER A 47 -21.53 -14.00 0.63
CA SER A 47 -20.24 -13.64 0.04
C SER A 47 -19.55 -14.84 -0.61
N ASP A 48 -18.97 -14.63 -1.79
CA ASP A 48 -18.07 -15.59 -2.43
C ASP A 48 -16.60 -15.28 -2.06
N PRO A 49 -15.84 -16.23 -1.47
CA PRO A 49 -14.46 -15.96 -1.02
C PRO A 49 -13.52 -15.47 -2.13
N ALA A 50 -13.71 -15.89 -3.39
CA ALA A 50 -12.86 -15.48 -4.49
C ALA A 50 -13.17 -14.03 -4.92
N ASP A 51 -14.44 -13.66 -4.90
CA ASP A 51 -14.90 -12.30 -5.20
C ASP A 51 -14.43 -11.30 -4.14
N GLU A 52 -14.53 -11.65 -2.86
CA GLU A 52 -14.06 -10.80 -1.75
C GLU A 52 -12.53 -10.61 -1.79
N GLN A 53 -11.79 -11.67 -2.11
CA GLN A 53 -10.34 -11.57 -2.31
C GLN A 53 -9.99 -10.68 -3.50
N ARG A 54 -10.77 -10.73 -4.58
CA ARG A 54 -10.59 -9.84 -5.73
C ARG A 54 -10.91 -8.39 -5.37
N GLU A 55 -11.92 -8.14 -4.53
CA GLU A 55 -12.20 -6.81 -3.99
C GLU A 55 -11.01 -6.26 -3.19
N CYS A 56 -10.43 -7.04 -2.28
CA CYS A 56 -9.23 -6.68 -1.54
C CYS A 56 -8.06 -6.30 -2.47
N LYS A 57 -7.79 -7.15 -3.49
CA LYS A 57 -6.73 -6.89 -4.49
C LYS A 57 -6.97 -5.60 -5.26
N ASN A 58 -8.19 -5.37 -5.73
CA ASN A 58 -8.54 -4.17 -6.49
C ASN A 58 -8.37 -2.90 -5.66
N LYS A 59 -8.77 -2.94 -4.38
CA LYS A 59 -8.56 -1.82 -3.46
C LYS A 59 -7.08 -1.56 -3.20
N ALA A 60 -6.29 -2.60 -2.94
CA ALA A 60 -4.84 -2.47 -2.74
C ALA A 60 -4.14 -1.94 -4.00
N ALA A 61 -4.52 -2.42 -5.19
CA ALA A 61 -3.97 -1.96 -6.46
C ALA A 61 -4.25 -0.47 -6.70
N ALA A 62 -5.42 0.03 -6.31
CA ALA A 62 -5.73 1.46 -6.39
C ALA A 62 -4.82 2.30 -5.47
N LEU A 63 -4.50 1.81 -4.26
CA LEU A 63 -3.55 2.49 -3.37
C LEU A 63 -2.13 2.47 -3.93
N ALA A 64 -1.68 1.35 -4.48
CA ALA A 64 -0.38 1.24 -5.13
C ALA A 64 -0.25 2.24 -6.30
N ARG A 65 -1.27 2.29 -7.18
CA ARG A 65 -1.29 3.27 -8.28
C ARG A 65 -1.27 4.72 -7.81
N ALA A 66 -1.86 5.02 -6.66
CA ALA A 66 -1.81 6.37 -6.09
C ALA A 66 -0.39 6.75 -5.65
N ILE A 67 0.39 5.78 -5.14
CA ILE A 67 1.81 5.96 -4.82
C ILE A 67 2.59 6.21 -6.10
N ASP A 68 2.46 5.34 -7.12
CA ASP A 68 3.18 5.48 -8.39
C ASP A 68 2.95 6.86 -9.02
N LEU A 69 1.69 7.34 -9.03
CA LEU A 69 1.34 8.64 -9.57
C LEU A 69 1.96 9.78 -8.76
N ALA A 70 1.98 9.67 -7.43
CA ALA A 70 2.59 10.67 -6.56
C ALA A 70 4.11 10.73 -6.70
N GLU A 71 4.76 9.59 -7.01
CA GLU A 71 6.20 9.50 -7.23
C GLU A 71 6.62 9.97 -8.64
N SER A 72 5.75 9.83 -9.64
CA SER A 72 6.07 10.14 -11.04
C SER A 72 6.76 11.50 -11.30
N PRO A 73 6.40 12.63 -10.65
CA PRO A 73 7.06 13.92 -10.90
C PRO A 73 8.50 14.00 -10.36
N PHE A 74 8.89 13.08 -9.49
CA PHE A 74 10.19 13.08 -8.81
C PHE A 74 11.19 12.09 -9.42
N VAL A 75 10.73 11.17 -10.28
CA VAL A 75 11.58 10.15 -10.93
C VAL A 75 12.16 10.65 -12.26
N ASP A 76 11.46 11.54 -12.96
CA ASP A 76 11.83 12.03 -14.30
C ASP A 76 12.66 13.34 -14.30
N ASN A 77 13.27 13.73 -13.17
CA ASN A 77 14.13 14.93 -13.04
C ASN A 77 15.62 14.58 -12.87
#